data_AF-A0A9C7VJQ8-F1
#
_entry.id   AF-A0A9C7VJQ8-F1
#
_cell.length_a   1.000
_cell.length_b   1.000
_cell.length_c   1.000
_cell.angle_alpha   90.00
_cell.angle_beta   90.00
_cell.angle_gamma   90.00
#
_symmetry.space_group_name_H-M   'P 1'
#
loop_
_entity.id
_entity.type
_entity.pdbx_description
1 polymer ?
#
loop_
_entity_poly.entity_id
_entity_poly.type
_entity_poly.pdbx_seq_one_letter_code
_entity_poly.pdbx_strand_id
1 'polypeptide(L)'
;MSFLEDQRRKVVLHRDQLFNDPGGGIYRGKPREFVLAEPILNLWDGIRDDAIAYFNRNQIPWWMGGKENLPTGHLLSSQVACVNHLFWLRENQEAASQILKGISADFKAAVIVDDGFVEFEVIGEQNYLGERSHSRGANATSIDAVMVGKKISGEKTLVMIEWKYTEHYPVGDSKYIPARSQIYDSLLAEADCPIQVDEFEALYFEPFYQLTRQTLLGWQMVKAGEYGCSDYLHLHVIPKDNLDLRDRVTSPGLPGKAMSEAWKAILKSSRRYRVVTPEKLLEPTKSTRDTKSIHDYLSQRYEN
;
A
#
# COMPACT_ATOMS: atom_id res chain seq x y z
N MET A 1 -6.52 -0.16 -24.55
CA MET A 1 -5.83 -1.18 -23.76
C MET A 1 -5.78 -0.67 -22.34
N SER A 2 -6.27 -1.44 -21.38
CA SER A 2 -6.25 -1.02 -19.97
C SER A 2 -4.81 -0.98 -19.44
N PHE A 3 -4.59 -0.29 -18.33
CA PHE A 3 -3.26 -0.27 -17.70
C PHE A 3 -2.81 -1.69 -17.33
N LEU A 4 -3.72 -2.51 -16.79
CA LEU A 4 -3.46 -3.91 -16.46
C LEU A 4 -3.00 -4.73 -17.67
N GLU A 5 -3.63 -4.55 -18.83
CA GLU A 5 -3.27 -5.25 -20.08
C GLU A 5 -1.91 -4.82 -20.59
N ASP A 6 -1.59 -3.52 -20.54
CA ASP A 6 -0.28 -3.01 -20.93
C ASP A 6 0.83 -3.58 -20.05
N GLN A 7 0.64 -3.53 -18.72
CA GLN A 7 1.60 -4.10 -17.77
C GLN A 7 1.76 -5.60 -17.96
N ARG A 8 0.67 -6.34 -18.21
CA ARG A 8 0.75 -7.78 -18.52
C ARG A 8 1.60 -8.04 -19.75
N ARG A 9 1.43 -7.26 -20.82
CA ARG A 9 2.24 -7.40 -22.04
C ARG A 9 3.71 -7.10 -21.77
N LYS A 10 4.02 -6.02 -21.06
CA LYS A 10 5.40 -5.63 -20.71
C LYS A 10 6.12 -6.73 -19.94
N VAL A 11 5.52 -7.24 -18.86
CA VAL A 11 6.16 -8.29 -18.06
C VAL A 11 6.35 -9.57 -18.86
N VAL A 12 5.46 -9.87 -19.81
CA VAL A 12 5.63 -11.03 -20.71
C VAL A 12 6.81 -10.86 -21.65
N LEU A 13 7.08 -9.65 -22.14
CA LEU A 13 8.19 -9.37 -23.05
C LEU A 13 9.56 -9.43 -22.36
N HIS A 14 9.63 -9.11 -21.07
CA HIS A 14 10.91 -8.91 -20.38
C HIS A 14 11.23 -9.95 -19.30
N ARG A 15 10.28 -10.81 -18.88
CA ARG A 15 10.50 -11.75 -17.76
C ARG A 15 11.66 -12.72 -17.99
N ASP A 16 11.83 -13.25 -19.19
CA ASP A 16 12.88 -14.22 -19.50
C ASP A 16 14.26 -13.60 -19.28
N GLN A 17 14.44 -12.34 -19.70
CA GLN A 17 15.69 -11.61 -19.52
C GLN A 17 15.90 -11.18 -18.05
N LEU A 18 14.84 -10.72 -17.39
CA LEU A 18 14.95 -10.13 -16.05
C LEU A 18 15.03 -11.18 -14.93
N PHE A 19 14.36 -12.31 -15.11
CA PHE A 19 14.24 -13.35 -14.10
C PHE A 19 14.89 -14.68 -14.48
N ASN A 20 15.31 -14.85 -15.75
CA ASN A 20 15.71 -16.15 -16.28
C ASN A 20 14.61 -17.21 -16.08
N ASP A 21 13.36 -16.79 -16.24
CA ASP A 21 12.16 -17.60 -16.03
C ASP A 21 11.17 -17.34 -17.19
N PRO A 22 10.80 -18.36 -17.97
CA PRO A 22 9.93 -18.22 -19.14
C PRO A 22 8.45 -18.08 -18.78
N GLY A 23 8.10 -17.95 -17.49
CA GLY A 23 6.75 -17.91 -16.97
C GLY A 23 6.07 -19.28 -16.98
N GLY A 24 4.74 -19.28 -16.94
CA GLY A 24 3.95 -20.52 -16.92
C GLY A 24 3.56 -20.98 -15.52
N GLY A 25 3.86 -20.19 -14.49
CA GLY A 25 3.38 -20.43 -13.13
C GLY A 25 1.85 -20.48 -13.04
N ILE A 26 1.35 -21.16 -12.02
CA ILE A 26 -0.08 -21.44 -11.86
C ILE A 26 -0.79 -20.27 -11.20
N TYR A 27 -1.80 -19.72 -11.88
CA TYR A 27 -2.74 -18.76 -11.31
C TYR A 27 -4.17 -19.18 -11.59
N ARG A 28 -4.95 -19.34 -10.51
CA ARG A 28 -6.33 -19.86 -10.54
C ARG A 28 -6.45 -21.19 -11.31
N GLY A 29 -5.52 -22.11 -11.02
CA GLY A 29 -5.50 -23.46 -11.58
C GLY A 29 -5.06 -23.55 -13.05
N LYS A 30 -4.57 -22.45 -13.65
CA LYS A 30 -4.10 -22.44 -15.04
C LYS A 30 -2.68 -21.87 -15.13
N PRO A 31 -1.81 -22.42 -15.99
CA PRO A 31 -0.52 -21.80 -16.29
C PRO A 31 -0.76 -20.45 -16.96
N ARG A 32 0.04 -19.45 -16.57
CA ARG A 32 -0.03 -18.09 -17.12
C ARG A 32 1.37 -17.60 -17.44
N GLU A 33 1.51 -17.03 -18.63
CA GLU A 33 2.78 -16.47 -19.10
C GLU A 33 3.31 -15.37 -18.16
N PHE A 34 2.45 -14.48 -17.68
CA PHE A 34 2.84 -13.39 -16.77
C PHE A 34 3.07 -13.83 -15.30
N VAL A 35 3.09 -15.13 -15.03
CA VAL A 35 3.33 -15.69 -13.69
C VAL A 35 4.62 -16.49 -13.77
N LEU A 36 5.61 -16.13 -12.96
CA LEU A 36 6.88 -16.85 -12.86
C LEU A 36 6.64 -18.30 -12.43
N ALA A 37 7.39 -19.23 -13.01
CA ALA A 37 7.43 -20.61 -12.56
C ALA A 37 8.04 -20.71 -11.16
N GLU A 38 9.09 -19.92 -10.91
CA GLU A 38 9.81 -19.81 -9.64
C GLU A 38 9.39 -18.53 -8.90
N PRO A 39 8.45 -18.61 -7.93
CA PRO A 39 7.77 -17.44 -7.39
C PRO A 39 8.68 -16.46 -6.63
N ILE A 40 9.73 -16.98 -5.98
CA ILE A 40 10.67 -16.20 -5.17
C ILE A 40 11.46 -15.18 -6.01
N LEU A 41 11.60 -15.42 -7.32
CA LEU A 41 12.27 -14.52 -8.24
C LEU A 41 11.50 -13.21 -8.44
N ASN A 42 10.21 -13.16 -8.08
CA ASN A 42 9.42 -11.94 -8.15
C ASN A 42 9.86 -10.90 -7.11
N LEU A 43 10.67 -11.29 -6.11
CA LEU A 43 11.35 -10.37 -5.22
C LEU A 43 12.75 -10.03 -5.74
N TRP A 44 13.13 -8.75 -5.59
CA TRP A 44 14.48 -8.30 -5.85
C TRP A 44 15.48 -9.08 -5.00
N ASP A 45 16.58 -9.50 -5.63
CA ASP A 45 17.58 -10.38 -5.01
C ASP A 45 18.13 -9.81 -3.69
N GLY A 46 18.39 -8.49 -3.65
CA GLY A 46 18.95 -7.81 -2.48
C GLY A 46 18.02 -7.71 -1.25
N ILE A 47 16.75 -8.13 -1.35
CA ILE A 47 15.82 -8.19 -0.20
C ILE A 47 15.14 -9.55 -0.05
N ARG A 48 15.35 -10.48 -0.99
CA ARG A 48 14.47 -11.65 -1.16
C ARG A 48 14.37 -12.48 0.12
N ASP A 49 15.51 -12.87 0.66
CA ASP A 49 15.58 -13.77 1.82
C ASP A 49 15.06 -13.07 3.08
N ASP A 50 15.45 -11.80 3.29
CA ASP A 50 15.02 -11.01 4.44
C ASP A 50 13.52 -10.70 4.40
N ALA A 51 12.96 -10.42 3.23
CA ALA A 51 11.53 -10.21 3.05
C ALA A 51 10.74 -11.50 3.32
N ILE A 52 11.20 -12.65 2.82
CA ILE A 52 10.57 -13.95 3.11
C ILE A 52 10.65 -14.25 4.62
N ALA A 53 11.80 -14.06 5.24
CA ALA A 53 11.99 -14.25 6.67
C ALA A 53 11.09 -13.33 7.50
N TYR A 54 10.99 -12.05 7.12
CA TYR A 54 10.12 -11.06 7.76
C TYR A 54 8.65 -11.49 7.68
N PHE A 55 8.15 -11.86 6.49
CA PHE A 55 6.75 -12.26 6.32
C PHE A 55 6.43 -13.52 7.13
N ASN A 56 7.34 -14.50 7.16
CA ASN A 56 7.18 -15.71 7.97
C ASN A 56 7.18 -15.44 9.47
N ARG A 57 8.14 -14.65 9.97
CA ARG A 57 8.24 -14.30 11.39
C ARG A 57 7.02 -13.54 11.88
N ASN A 58 6.46 -12.66 11.06
CA ASN A 58 5.30 -11.85 11.40
C ASN A 58 3.96 -12.51 11.01
N GLN A 59 3.99 -13.76 10.55
CA GLN A 59 2.81 -14.52 10.12
C GLN A 59 1.96 -13.77 9.09
N ILE A 60 2.62 -13.03 8.20
CA ILE A 60 1.99 -12.29 7.11
C ILE A 60 1.86 -13.25 5.92
N PRO A 61 0.63 -13.55 5.47
CA PRO A 61 0.43 -14.37 4.29
C PRO A 61 0.79 -13.59 3.03
N TRP A 62 1.53 -14.23 2.13
CA TRP A 62 1.66 -13.70 0.77
C TRP A 62 0.34 -13.86 0.01
N TRP A 63 -0.08 -12.83 -0.72
CA TRP A 63 -1.25 -12.88 -1.57
C TRP A 63 -1.08 -13.98 -2.62
N MET A 64 -2.01 -14.94 -2.62
CA MET A 64 -1.93 -16.14 -3.48
C MET A 64 -0.62 -16.93 -3.29
N GLY A 65 0.00 -16.84 -2.12
CA GLY A 65 1.14 -17.65 -1.72
C GLY A 65 0.76 -19.12 -1.60
N GLY A 66 1.74 -20.00 -1.84
CA GLY A 66 1.60 -21.43 -1.65
C GLY A 66 1.58 -21.85 -0.18
N LYS A 67 1.53 -23.16 0.08
CA LYS A 67 1.53 -23.72 1.44
C LYS A 67 2.78 -23.35 2.26
N GLU A 68 3.88 -23.03 1.60
CA GLU A 68 5.15 -22.67 2.21
C GLU A 68 5.26 -21.17 2.55
N ASN A 69 4.17 -20.41 2.40
CA ASN A 69 4.14 -18.95 2.60
C ASN A 69 5.26 -18.21 1.85
N LEU A 70 5.44 -18.57 0.58
CA LEU A 70 6.33 -17.88 -0.35
C LEU A 70 5.57 -16.83 -1.16
N PRO A 71 6.27 -15.78 -1.66
CA PRO A 71 5.66 -14.79 -2.54
C PRO A 71 5.01 -15.44 -3.75
N THR A 72 4.01 -14.78 -4.32
CA THR A 72 3.42 -15.23 -5.59
C THR A 72 4.34 -14.92 -6.76
N GLY A 73 4.36 -15.80 -7.77
CA GLY A 73 5.02 -15.53 -9.05
C GLY A 73 4.24 -14.54 -9.92
N HIS A 74 3.07 -14.08 -9.47
CA HIS A 74 2.22 -13.17 -10.24
C HIS A 74 2.89 -11.78 -10.36
N LEU A 75 3.43 -11.48 -11.54
CA LEU A 75 4.21 -10.27 -11.81
C LEU A 75 3.37 -8.97 -11.69
N LEU A 76 2.05 -9.05 -11.55
CA LEU A 76 1.19 -7.87 -11.36
C LEU A 76 0.69 -7.71 -9.92
N SER A 77 1.30 -8.43 -8.96
CA SER A 77 0.95 -8.36 -7.54
C SER A 77 1.39 -7.03 -6.90
N SER A 78 0.45 -6.29 -6.33
CA SER A 78 0.73 -5.04 -5.62
C SER A 78 1.44 -5.26 -4.28
N GLN A 79 1.18 -6.37 -3.59
CA GLN A 79 1.92 -6.72 -2.37
C GLN A 79 3.42 -6.91 -2.68
N VAL A 80 3.74 -7.66 -3.75
CA VAL A 80 5.13 -7.85 -4.17
C VAL A 80 5.74 -6.53 -4.68
N ALA A 81 4.97 -5.72 -5.40
CA ALA A 81 5.42 -4.39 -5.81
C ALA A 81 5.75 -3.51 -4.60
N CYS A 82 4.88 -3.42 -3.61
CA CYS A 82 5.09 -2.68 -2.36
C CYS A 82 6.38 -3.13 -1.66
N VAL A 83 6.57 -4.44 -1.49
CA VAL A 83 7.77 -5.01 -0.86
C VAL A 83 9.03 -4.66 -1.65
N ASN A 84 9.04 -4.86 -2.97
CA ASN A 84 10.20 -4.53 -3.81
C ASN A 84 10.58 -3.05 -3.72
N HIS A 85 9.60 -2.14 -3.63
CA HIS A 85 9.88 -0.71 -3.57
C HIS A 85 10.31 -0.22 -2.20
N LEU A 86 9.86 -0.85 -1.11
CA LEU A 86 10.00 -0.30 0.24
C LEU A 86 10.83 -1.14 1.21
N PHE A 87 11.00 -2.45 1.00
CA PHE A 87 11.59 -3.32 2.02
C PHE A 87 13.04 -3.00 2.32
N TRP A 88 13.83 -2.65 1.30
CA TRP A 88 15.25 -2.27 1.45
C TRP A 88 15.46 -1.01 2.32
N LEU A 89 14.40 -0.21 2.54
CA LEU A 89 14.45 0.96 3.43
C LEU A 89 14.51 0.56 4.91
N ARG A 90 14.10 -0.67 5.26
CA ARG A 90 14.06 -1.13 6.66
C ARG A 90 15.41 -0.98 7.37
N GLU A 91 16.50 -1.20 6.63
CA GLU A 91 17.88 -1.13 7.15
C GLU A 91 18.61 0.15 6.74
N ASN A 92 18.00 1.01 5.92
CA ASN A 92 18.63 2.23 5.41
C ASN A 92 17.92 3.49 5.92
N GLN A 93 18.35 3.96 7.11
CA GLN A 93 17.77 5.14 7.74
C GLN A 93 17.88 6.40 6.87
N GLU A 94 18.99 6.55 6.14
CA GLU A 94 19.22 7.72 5.29
C GLU A 94 18.18 7.77 4.18
N ALA A 95 18.01 6.68 3.42
CA ALA A 95 17.02 6.58 2.36
C ALA A 95 15.58 6.73 2.89
N ALA A 96 15.25 6.06 4.00
CA ALA A 96 13.95 6.19 4.64
C ALA A 96 13.66 7.65 5.05
N SER A 97 14.67 8.35 5.57
CA SER A 97 14.56 9.76 5.92
C SER A 97 14.42 10.67 4.69
N GLN A 98 15.07 10.34 3.56
CA GLN A 98 14.92 11.10 2.31
C GLN A 98 13.51 10.96 1.73
N ILE A 99 12.91 9.76 1.77
CA ILE A 99 11.51 9.56 1.36
C ILE A 99 10.58 10.46 2.17
N LEU A 100 10.71 10.44 3.51
CA LEU A 100 9.90 11.29 4.38
C LEU A 100 10.09 12.78 4.08
N LYS A 101 11.33 13.24 3.87
CA LYS A 101 11.62 14.62 3.47
C LYS A 101 11.03 15.00 2.11
N GLY A 102 11.03 14.06 1.16
CA GLY A 102 10.38 14.24 -0.14
C GLY A 102 8.86 14.36 -0.05
N ILE A 103 8.25 13.75 0.96
CA ILE A 103 6.82 13.88 1.27
C ILE A 103 6.51 15.23 1.93
N SER A 104 7.31 15.65 2.93
CA SER A 104 7.20 16.97 3.56
C SER A 104 8.53 17.46 4.09
N ALA A 105 8.85 18.73 3.83
CA ALA A 105 10.03 19.40 4.36
C ALA A 105 10.03 19.49 5.91
N ASP A 106 8.87 19.29 6.55
CA ASP A 106 8.76 19.28 8.01
C ASP A 106 9.42 18.05 8.64
N PHE A 107 9.65 16.97 7.89
CA PHE A 107 10.27 15.76 8.41
C PHE A 107 11.79 15.92 8.55
N LYS A 108 12.30 15.55 9.72
CA LYS A 108 13.73 15.54 10.03
C LYS A 108 14.36 14.18 9.74
N ALA A 109 13.75 13.10 10.20
CA ALA A 109 14.30 11.74 10.08
C ALA A 109 13.21 10.66 10.21
N ALA A 110 13.50 9.49 9.63
CA ALA A 110 12.78 8.25 9.92
C ALA A 110 13.11 7.71 11.31
N VAL A 111 12.10 7.14 11.96
CA VAL A 111 12.19 6.47 13.25
C VAL A 111 11.89 4.99 13.06
N ILE A 112 12.55 4.14 13.85
CA ILE A 112 12.27 2.70 13.89
C ILE A 112 10.82 2.48 14.34
N VAL A 113 10.08 1.68 13.59
CA VAL A 113 8.67 1.33 13.87
C VAL A 113 8.53 -0.07 14.50
N ASP A 114 9.36 -1.01 14.05
CA ASP A 114 9.42 -2.39 14.53
C ASP A 114 10.91 -2.73 14.78
N ASP A 115 11.52 -3.62 13.99
CA ASP A 115 12.98 -3.82 13.93
C ASP A 115 13.64 -3.06 12.76
N GLY A 116 12.90 -2.17 12.10
CA GLY A 116 13.37 -1.33 10.98
C GLY A 116 12.55 -0.06 10.78
N PHE A 117 12.83 0.67 9.68
CA PHE A 117 12.20 1.97 9.36
C PHE A 117 10.88 1.90 8.56
N VAL A 118 10.49 0.72 8.10
CA VAL A 118 9.22 0.46 7.40
C VAL A 118 8.63 -0.79 8.00
N GLU A 119 7.34 -0.82 8.28
CA GLU A 119 6.62 -2.02 8.72
C GLU A 119 5.52 -2.36 7.72
N PHE A 120 5.28 -3.65 7.44
CA PHE A 120 4.33 -4.07 6.41
C PHE A 120 3.07 -4.71 7.00
N GLU A 121 1.98 -4.56 6.25
CA GLU A 121 0.67 -5.18 6.53
C GLU A 121 0.20 -4.87 7.97
N VAL A 122 0.28 -3.60 8.36
CA VAL A 122 0.00 -3.14 9.72
C VAL A 122 -1.50 -3.07 9.99
N ILE A 123 -1.91 -3.68 11.10
CA ILE A 123 -3.31 -3.80 11.53
C ILE A 123 -3.62 -3.02 12.82
N GLY A 124 -2.63 -2.29 13.36
CA GLY A 124 -2.65 -1.69 14.70
C GLY A 124 -2.19 -2.67 15.80
N GLU A 125 -1.71 -2.13 16.92
CA GLU A 125 -1.35 -2.94 18.11
C GLU A 125 -2.58 -3.60 18.76
N GLN A 126 -3.72 -2.92 18.67
CA GLN A 126 -5.01 -3.41 19.16
C GLN A 126 -6.02 -3.47 18.01
N ASN A 127 -7.09 -4.23 18.20
CA ASN A 127 -8.22 -4.27 17.28
C ASN A 127 -9.10 -3.01 17.41
N TYR A 128 -8.55 -1.85 17.07
CA TYR A 128 -9.22 -0.56 17.24
C TYR A 128 -10.52 -0.44 16.46
N LEU A 129 -10.62 -1.14 15.33
CA LEU A 129 -11.82 -1.13 14.50
C LEU A 129 -12.90 -2.10 14.99
N GLY A 130 -12.60 -3.00 15.94
CA GLY A 130 -13.54 -4.02 16.39
C GLY A 130 -13.89 -5.05 15.32
N GLU A 131 -12.97 -5.33 14.39
CA GLU A 131 -13.19 -6.32 13.33
C GLU A 131 -13.18 -7.75 13.87
N ARG A 132 -13.79 -8.69 13.15
CA ARG A 132 -13.88 -10.10 13.60
C ARG A 132 -12.54 -10.82 13.65
N SER A 133 -11.56 -10.35 12.87
CA SER A 133 -10.21 -10.87 12.80
C SER A 133 -9.24 -9.73 13.09
N HIS A 134 -8.12 -10.06 13.73
CA HIS A 134 -7.00 -9.16 13.94
C HIS A 134 -5.72 -9.91 13.60
N SER A 135 -5.62 -10.31 12.33
CA SER A 135 -4.50 -11.05 11.76
C SER A 135 -4.05 -10.38 10.47
N ARG A 136 -2.74 -10.17 10.31
CA ARG A 136 -2.17 -9.47 9.15
C ARG A 136 -2.46 -10.23 7.86
N GLY A 137 -2.69 -9.50 6.76
CA GLY A 137 -2.91 -10.07 5.43
C GLY A 137 -4.13 -10.98 5.26
N ALA A 138 -5.00 -11.15 6.27
CA ALA A 138 -6.19 -12.00 6.18
C ALA A 138 -7.38 -11.48 7.00
N ASN A 139 -8.48 -11.16 6.32
CA ASN A 139 -9.80 -10.83 6.90
C ASN A 139 -9.81 -9.66 7.90
N ALA A 140 -8.75 -8.86 7.97
CA ALA A 140 -8.65 -7.64 8.78
C ALA A 140 -8.28 -6.44 7.88
N THR A 141 -8.51 -5.23 8.37
CA THR A 141 -7.98 -4.01 7.75
C THR A 141 -6.48 -4.01 7.94
N SER A 142 -5.75 -3.80 6.86
CA SER A 142 -4.32 -3.66 6.89
C SER A 142 -3.89 -2.46 6.06
N ILE A 143 -2.84 -1.78 6.51
CA ILE A 143 -2.12 -0.76 5.76
C ILE A 143 -0.89 -1.44 5.17
N ASP A 144 -0.71 -1.38 3.85
CA ASP A 144 0.34 -2.14 3.15
C ASP A 144 1.73 -1.88 3.73
N ALA A 145 2.05 -0.61 4.02
CA ALA A 145 3.25 -0.25 4.75
C ALA A 145 3.05 1.00 5.63
N VAL A 146 3.79 1.09 6.73
CA VAL A 146 3.88 2.31 7.55
C VAL A 146 5.34 2.71 7.79
N MET A 147 5.53 4.02 7.95
CA MET A 147 6.78 4.63 8.41
C MET A 147 6.45 5.65 9.49
N VAL A 148 7.39 5.94 10.38
CA VAL A 148 7.25 7.04 11.35
C VAL A 148 8.27 8.12 11.06
N GLY A 149 7.78 9.31 10.78
CA GLY A 149 8.62 10.49 10.59
C GLY A 149 8.62 11.37 11.82
N LYS A 150 9.81 11.68 12.33
CA LYS A 150 10.00 12.72 13.34
C LYS A 150 10.11 14.07 12.64
N LYS A 151 9.23 15.01 12.97
CA LYS A 151 9.25 16.38 12.46
C LYS A 151 10.40 17.19 13.07
N ILE A 152 10.73 18.32 12.45
CA ILE A 152 11.68 19.31 12.99
C ILE A 152 11.21 19.80 14.37
N SER A 153 9.89 19.94 14.59
CA SER A 153 9.28 20.26 15.88
C SER A 153 9.49 19.22 16.97
N GLY A 154 9.90 17.99 16.61
CA GLY A 154 10.06 16.86 17.51
C GLY A 154 8.87 15.91 17.56
N GLU A 155 7.69 16.35 17.10
CA GLU A 155 6.49 15.52 16.97
C GLU A 155 6.69 14.37 15.98
N LYS A 156 5.98 13.27 16.18
CA LYS A 156 6.00 12.12 15.27
C LYS A 156 4.69 12.03 14.50
N THR A 157 4.80 11.72 13.21
CA THR A 157 3.65 11.47 12.34
C THR A 157 3.76 10.08 11.73
N LEU A 158 2.65 9.33 11.82
CA LEU A 158 2.49 8.03 11.19
C LEU A 158 2.24 8.26 9.70
N VAL A 159 3.15 7.81 8.85
CA VAL A 159 2.98 7.84 7.39
C VAL A 159 2.49 6.47 6.96
N MET A 160 1.21 6.38 6.65
CA MET A 160 0.55 5.18 6.13
C MET A 160 0.67 5.17 4.62
N ILE A 161 1.03 4.03 4.05
CA ILE A 161 1.27 3.84 2.62
C ILE A 161 0.37 2.72 2.14
N GLU A 162 -0.58 3.07 1.29
CA GLU A 162 -1.38 2.14 0.50
C GLU A 162 -0.77 2.04 -0.90
N TRP A 163 -0.44 0.84 -1.35
CA TRP A 163 0.25 0.59 -2.60
C TRP A 163 -0.65 -0.09 -3.62
N LYS A 164 -0.92 0.61 -4.72
CA LYS A 164 -1.61 0.05 -5.88
C LYS A 164 -0.65 -0.08 -7.04
N TYR A 165 -0.76 -1.19 -7.75
CA TYR A 165 -0.07 -1.40 -9.01
C TYR A 165 -1.08 -1.43 -10.15
N THR A 166 -1.79 -2.54 -10.35
CA THR A 166 -2.67 -2.77 -11.51
C THR A 166 -4.16 -2.86 -11.18
N GLU A 167 -4.53 -2.49 -9.96
CA GLU A 167 -5.92 -2.48 -9.51
C GLU A 167 -6.78 -1.58 -10.38
N HIS A 168 -8.00 -2.04 -10.59
CA HIS A 168 -9.11 -1.28 -11.14
C HIS A 168 -10.38 -1.83 -10.50
N TYR A 169 -11.37 -0.98 -10.31
CA TYR A 169 -12.62 -1.35 -9.66
C TYR A 169 -13.83 -1.05 -10.57
N PRO A 170 -14.82 -1.96 -10.60
CA PRO A 170 -16.08 -1.70 -11.29
C PRO A 170 -16.88 -0.60 -10.58
N VAL A 171 -17.60 0.20 -11.36
CA VAL A 171 -18.51 1.22 -10.82
C VAL A 171 -19.77 0.54 -10.29
N GLY A 172 -20.26 0.99 -9.13
CA GLY A 172 -21.53 0.52 -8.56
C GLY A 172 -21.47 -0.86 -7.88
N ASP A 173 -20.29 -1.47 -7.75
CA ASP A 173 -20.12 -2.73 -7.02
C ASP A 173 -20.04 -2.48 -5.50
N SER A 174 -21.22 -2.38 -4.89
CA SER A 174 -21.37 -2.13 -3.46
C SER A 174 -20.82 -3.29 -2.61
N LYS A 175 -20.02 -2.91 -1.63
CA LYS A 175 -19.50 -3.74 -0.54
C LYS A 175 -20.38 -3.64 0.71
N TYR A 176 -21.51 -2.94 0.64
CA TYR A 176 -22.39 -2.80 1.79
C TYR A 176 -22.97 -4.16 2.19
N ILE A 177 -22.81 -4.52 3.45
CA ILE A 177 -23.60 -5.53 4.14
C ILE A 177 -23.82 -5.06 5.59
N PRO A 178 -24.94 -5.41 6.25
CA PRO A 178 -25.22 -4.96 7.61
C PRO A 178 -24.11 -5.27 8.62
N ALA A 179 -23.40 -6.38 8.45
CA ALA A 179 -22.29 -6.74 9.33
C ALA A 179 -21.07 -5.81 9.21
N ARG A 180 -20.87 -5.14 8.06
CA ARG A 180 -19.79 -4.16 7.87
C ARG A 180 -20.21 -2.80 8.42
N SER A 181 -21.45 -2.39 8.17
CA SER A 181 -22.00 -1.13 8.70
C SER A 181 -21.99 -1.07 10.21
N GLN A 182 -22.35 -2.17 10.88
CA GLN A 182 -22.26 -2.28 12.34
C GLN A 182 -20.85 -2.04 12.90
N ILE A 183 -19.80 -2.28 12.12
CA ILE A 183 -18.41 -2.08 12.54
C ILE A 183 -18.01 -0.61 12.33
N TYR A 184 -18.18 -0.09 11.11
CA TYR A 184 -17.57 1.21 10.76
C TYR A 184 -18.50 2.41 10.98
N ASP A 185 -19.84 2.24 10.89
CA ASP A 185 -20.77 3.37 10.99
C ASP A 185 -20.74 4.03 12.37
N SER A 186 -20.46 3.26 13.42
CA SER A 186 -20.28 3.79 14.79
C SER A 186 -19.07 4.73 14.88
N LEU A 187 -17.94 4.35 14.26
CA LEU A 187 -16.73 5.16 14.17
C LEU A 187 -16.93 6.37 13.25
N LEU A 188 -17.69 6.21 12.15
CA LEU A 188 -18.02 7.29 11.22
C LEU A 188 -18.95 8.34 11.86
N ALA A 189 -19.78 7.94 12.81
CA ALA A 189 -20.67 8.84 13.55
C ALA A 189 -19.96 9.64 14.65
N GLU A 190 -18.71 9.33 15.00
CA GLU A 190 -17.96 10.09 16.00
C GLU A 190 -17.69 11.54 15.52
N ALA A 191 -17.86 12.51 16.42
CA ALA A 191 -17.74 13.93 16.10
C ALA A 191 -16.34 14.33 15.60
N ASP A 192 -15.29 13.64 16.07
CA ASP A 192 -13.89 13.83 15.69
C ASP A 192 -13.43 12.89 14.56
N CYS A 193 -14.32 12.07 13.99
CA CYS A 193 -14.00 11.21 12.86
C CYS A 193 -13.42 12.04 11.70
N PRO A 194 -12.31 11.62 11.05
CA PRO A 194 -11.66 12.41 9.99
C PRO A 194 -12.46 12.46 8.68
N ILE A 195 -13.45 11.58 8.52
CA ILE A 195 -14.32 11.47 7.35
C ILE A 195 -15.63 12.20 7.65
N GLN A 196 -16.14 12.94 6.68
CA GLN A 196 -17.41 13.64 6.74
C GLN A 196 -18.16 13.42 5.42
N VAL A 197 -19.23 12.65 5.50
CA VAL A 197 -20.11 12.32 4.36
C VAL A 197 -21.55 12.35 4.85
N ASP A 198 -22.48 12.68 3.96
CA ASP A 198 -23.92 12.74 4.29
C ASP A 198 -24.52 11.34 4.49
N GLU A 199 -24.13 10.38 3.64
CA GLU A 199 -24.59 8.99 3.69
C GLU A 199 -23.40 8.02 3.75
N PHE A 200 -23.31 7.23 4.84
CA PHE A 200 -22.21 6.26 5.02
C PHE A 200 -22.19 5.17 3.94
N GLU A 201 -23.35 4.82 3.36
CA GLU A 201 -23.43 3.85 2.28
C GLU A 201 -22.53 4.20 1.08
N ALA A 202 -22.31 5.50 0.83
CA ALA A 202 -21.41 5.98 -0.22
C ALA A 202 -19.94 5.55 -0.02
N LEU A 203 -19.55 5.14 1.19
CA LEU A 203 -18.20 4.68 1.50
C LEU A 203 -17.97 3.20 1.17
N TYR A 204 -19.03 2.42 0.94
CA TYR A 204 -18.92 0.98 0.74
C TYR A 204 -18.67 0.60 -0.73
N PHE A 205 -17.84 1.35 -1.46
CA PHE A 205 -17.45 1.04 -2.83
C PHE A 205 -15.93 1.09 -2.95
N GLU A 206 -15.30 0.13 -3.62
CA GLU A 206 -13.83 0.17 -3.77
C GLU A 206 -13.39 1.25 -4.75
N PRO A 207 -12.32 2.02 -4.48
CA PRO A 207 -11.38 1.86 -3.36
C PRO A 207 -11.77 2.62 -2.08
N PHE A 208 -12.89 3.35 -2.06
CA PHE A 208 -13.32 4.15 -0.91
C PHE A 208 -13.62 3.33 0.34
N TYR A 209 -14.07 2.07 0.17
CA TYR A 209 -14.27 1.15 1.28
C TYR A 209 -12.94 0.82 1.97
N GLN A 210 -11.90 0.49 1.20
CA GLN A 210 -10.57 0.31 1.73
C GLN A 210 -10.01 1.58 2.38
N LEU A 211 -10.11 2.73 1.69
CA LEU A 211 -9.63 4.02 2.20
C LEU A 211 -10.31 4.43 3.50
N THR A 212 -11.61 4.17 3.64
CA THR A 212 -12.38 4.37 4.87
C THR A 212 -11.77 3.58 6.00
N ARG A 213 -11.62 2.26 5.82
CA ARG A 213 -11.09 1.36 6.85
C ARG A 213 -9.70 1.77 7.31
N GLN A 214 -8.79 2.06 6.38
CA GLN A 214 -7.42 2.48 6.69
C GLN A 214 -7.35 3.85 7.35
N THR A 215 -8.21 4.78 6.94
CA THR A 215 -8.27 6.12 7.56
C THR A 215 -8.81 6.06 8.98
N LEU A 216 -9.83 5.22 9.23
CA LEU A 216 -10.32 4.95 10.58
C LEU A 216 -9.24 4.28 11.43
N LEU A 217 -8.50 3.30 10.89
CA LEU A 217 -7.42 2.61 11.59
C LEU A 217 -6.31 3.59 12.00
N GLY A 218 -5.79 4.38 11.04
CA GLY A 218 -4.75 5.37 11.32
C GLY A 218 -5.17 6.44 12.32
N TRP A 219 -6.43 6.88 12.26
CA TRP A 219 -6.98 7.81 13.23
C TRP A 219 -7.03 7.22 14.65
N GLN A 220 -7.50 5.98 14.79
CA GLN A 220 -7.58 5.33 16.10
C GLN A 220 -6.20 4.97 16.66
N MET A 221 -5.25 4.51 15.83
CA MET A 221 -3.86 4.27 16.23
C MET A 221 -3.22 5.56 16.80
N VAL A 222 -3.39 6.70 16.12
CA VAL A 222 -2.88 7.99 16.61
C VAL A 222 -3.62 8.45 17.86
N LYS A 223 -4.94 8.25 17.94
CA LYS A 223 -5.75 8.56 19.15
C LYS A 223 -5.28 7.74 20.37
N ALA A 224 -4.80 6.52 20.14
CA ALA A 224 -4.21 5.65 21.15
C ALA A 224 -2.72 5.95 21.45
N GLY A 225 -2.08 6.84 20.70
CA GLY A 225 -0.67 7.17 20.86
C GLY A 225 0.29 6.10 20.32
N GLU A 226 -0.17 5.22 19.43
CA GLU A 226 0.65 4.17 18.85
C GLU A 226 1.87 4.75 18.11
N TYR A 227 3.01 4.07 18.22
CA TYR A 227 4.35 4.56 17.80
C TYR A 227 4.78 5.92 18.41
N GLY A 228 4.03 6.44 19.39
CA GLY A 228 4.18 7.78 19.92
C GLY A 228 3.82 8.88 18.92
N CYS A 229 2.95 8.57 17.94
CA CYS A 229 2.51 9.51 16.92
C CYS A 229 1.33 10.36 17.39
N SER A 230 1.33 11.64 17.02
CA SER A 230 0.25 12.59 17.33
C SER A 230 -0.54 13.03 16.09
N ASP A 231 -0.12 12.60 14.90
CA ASP A 231 -0.77 12.88 13.62
C ASP A 231 -0.50 11.73 12.65
N TYR A 232 -1.28 11.66 11.57
CA TYR A 232 -1.03 10.72 10.48
C TYR A 232 -1.12 11.38 9.10
N LEU A 233 -0.48 10.76 8.12
CA LEU A 233 -0.56 11.08 6.71
C LEU A 233 -0.79 9.78 5.93
N HIS A 234 -1.85 9.74 5.12
CA HIS A 234 -2.19 8.62 4.27
C HIS A 234 -1.71 8.89 2.83
N LEU A 235 -0.71 8.14 2.39
CA LEU A 235 -0.21 8.12 1.02
C LEU A 235 -0.85 6.98 0.26
N HIS A 236 -1.41 7.29 -0.90
CA HIS A 236 -1.89 6.30 -1.85
C HIS A 236 -0.93 6.31 -3.05
N VAL A 237 -0.07 5.31 -3.13
CA VAL A 237 0.94 5.17 -4.16
C VAL A 237 0.33 4.47 -5.35
N ILE A 238 0.25 5.16 -6.48
CA ILE A 238 -0.42 4.67 -7.69
C ILE A 238 0.41 5.09 -8.92
N PRO A 239 0.79 4.16 -9.82
CA PRO A 239 1.40 4.50 -11.10
C PRO A 239 0.61 5.59 -11.83
N LYS A 240 1.31 6.58 -12.40
CA LYS A 240 0.66 7.70 -13.11
C LYS A 240 -0.27 7.24 -14.23
N ASP A 241 0.08 6.14 -14.89
CA ASP A 241 -0.61 5.64 -16.08
C ASP A 241 -1.78 4.69 -15.74
N ASN A 242 -1.98 4.36 -14.46
CA ASN A 242 -3.18 3.61 -14.03
C ASN A 242 -4.41 4.52 -13.94
N LEU A 243 -4.82 5.05 -15.09
CA LEU A 243 -6.00 5.91 -15.21
C LEU A 243 -7.30 5.17 -14.88
N ASP A 244 -7.32 3.84 -15.05
CA ASP A 244 -8.46 2.99 -14.71
C ASP A 244 -8.83 3.06 -13.22
N LEU A 245 -7.84 3.28 -12.34
CA LEU A 245 -8.03 3.56 -10.92
C LEU A 245 -8.09 5.06 -10.61
N ARG A 246 -7.19 5.86 -11.20
CA ARG A 246 -7.03 7.28 -10.82
C ARG A 246 -8.22 8.14 -11.25
N ASP A 247 -8.71 7.94 -12.48
CA ASP A 247 -9.70 8.81 -13.12
C ASP A 247 -11.10 8.18 -13.07
N ARG A 248 -11.42 7.59 -11.91
CA ARG A 248 -12.70 6.90 -11.70
C ARG A 248 -13.26 7.18 -10.31
N VAL A 249 -14.56 7.49 -10.26
CA VAL A 249 -15.34 7.51 -9.03
C VAL A 249 -16.31 6.34 -9.10
N THR A 250 -16.10 5.33 -8.28
CA THR A 250 -16.89 4.08 -8.27
C THR A 250 -18.13 4.14 -7.39
N SER A 251 -18.14 5.05 -6.41
CA SER A 251 -19.29 5.31 -5.55
C SER A 251 -20.21 6.36 -6.18
N PRO A 252 -21.50 6.06 -6.38
CA PRO A 252 -22.45 7.03 -6.93
C PRO A 252 -22.73 8.21 -5.98
N GLY A 253 -22.46 8.05 -4.67
CA GLY A 253 -22.73 9.07 -3.65
C GLY A 253 -21.55 10.01 -3.35
N LEU A 254 -20.39 9.82 -3.99
CA LEU A 254 -19.21 10.68 -3.76
C LEU A 254 -19.03 11.69 -4.91
N PRO A 255 -18.68 12.95 -4.60
CA PRO A 255 -18.50 13.98 -5.61
C PRO A 255 -17.17 13.85 -6.36
N GLY A 256 -17.01 14.54 -7.49
CA GLY A 256 -15.72 14.67 -8.18
C GLY A 256 -15.61 13.84 -9.46
N LYS A 257 -14.46 13.92 -10.14
CA LYS A 257 -14.22 13.24 -11.42
C LYS A 257 -13.11 12.20 -11.33
N ALA A 258 -12.18 12.37 -10.39
CA ALA A 258 -11.13 11.42 -10.10
C ALA A 258 -11.27 10.83 -8.68
N MET A 259 -10.75 9.62 -8.48
CA MET A 259 -10.79 8.92 -7.19
C MET A 259 -10.25 9.79 -6.05
N SER A 260 -9.11 10.44 -6.29
CA SER A 260 -8.45 11.25 -5.26
C SER A 260 -9.19 12.56 -4.94
N GLU A 261 -9.93 13.11 -5.90
CA GLU A 261 -10.76 14.29 -5.69
C GLU A 261 -11.96 13.92 -4.82
N ALA A 262 -12.65 12.83 -5.17
CA ALA A 262 -13.77 12.30 -4.43
C ALA A 262 -13.41 11.98 -2.98
N TRP A 263 -12.26 11.33 -2.77
CA TRP A 263 -11.80 11.03 -1.43
C TRP A 263 -11.48 12.29 -0.62
N LYS A 264 -10.73 13.24 -1.22
CA LYS A 264 -10.37 14.49 -0.52
C LYS A 264 -11.57 15.37 -0.17
N ALA A 265 -12.64 15.32 -0.97
CA ALA A 265 -13.84 16.12 -0.77
C ALA A 265 -14.59 15.78 0.53
N ILE A 266 -14.45 14.55 1.02
CA ILE A 266 -15.11 14.05 2.23
C ILE A 266 -14.17 13.94 3.43
N LEU A 267 -12.94 14.44 3.35
CA LEU A 267 -12.02 14.49 4.50
C LEU A 267 -12.10 15.85 5.18
N LYS A 268 -12.25 15.86 6.51
CA LYS A 268 -12.16 17.10 7.32
C LYS A 268 -10.81 17.81 7.15
N SER A 269 -9.76 17.06 6.81
CA SER A 269 -8.46 17.60 6.43
C SER A 269 -7.90 16.87 5.20
N SER A 270 -8.14 17.45 4.02
CA SER A 270 -7.62 16.91 2.75
C SER A 270 -6.10 16.85 2.67
N ARG A 271 -5.38 17.58 3.54
CA ARG A 271 -3.91 17.57 3.63
C ARG A 271 -3.35 16.25 4.17
N ARG A 272 -4.16 15.48 4.91
CA ARG A 272 -3.81 14.16 5.46
C ARG A 272 -3.90 13.04 4.44
N TYR A 273 -4.27 13.32 3.19
CA TYR A 273 -4.30 12.34 2.13
C TYR A 273 -3.60 12.85 0.87
N ARG A 274 -2.71 12.04 0.30
CA ARG A 274 -1.98 12.39 -0.93
C ARG A 274 -1.86 11.18 -1.84
N VAL A 275 -2.00 11.42 -3.14
CA VAL A 275 -1.63 10.45 -4.17
C VAL A 275 -0.22 10.80 -4.66
N VAL A 276 0.64 9.79 -4.74
CA VAL A 276 2.00 9.91 -5.26
C VAL A 276 2.28 8.74 -6.21
N THR A 277 3.23 8.87 -7.13
CA THR A 277 3.64 7.74 -7.97
C THR A 277 4.83 7.02 -7.32
N PRO A 278 5.08 5.73 -7.62
CA PRO A 278 6.25 5.02 -7.13
C PRO A 278 7.56 5.79 -7.40
N GLU A 279 7.72 6.31 -8.62
CA GLU A 279 8.92 7.02 -9.05
C GLU A 279 9.09 8.32 -8.27
N LYS A 280 8.00 9.08 -8.07
CA LYS A 280 8.04 10.33 -7.32
C LYS A 280 8.31 10.12 -5.83
N LEU A 281 7.83 9.01 -5.26
CA LEU A 281 8.09 8.65 -3.86
C LEU A 281 9.57 8.32 -3.63
N LEU A 282 10.17 7.57 -4.57
CA LEU A 282 11.56 7.12 -4.48
C LEU A 282 12.59 8.09 -5.06
N GLU A 283 12.18 9.12 -5.79
CA GLU A 283 13.07 10.14 -6.35
C GLU A 283 14.12 10.68 -5.35
N PRO A 284 13.77 11.00 -4.08
CA PRO A 284 14.73 11.51 -3.10
C PRO A 284 15.88 10.54 -2.75
N THR A 285 15.72 9.24 -3.02
CA THR A 285 16.72 8.23 -2.64
C THR A 285 17.73 7.96 -3.74
N LYS A 286 17.51 8.45 -4.97
CA LYS A 286 18.44 8.22 -6.10
C LYS A 286 19.86 8.74 -5.85
N SER A 287 19.98 9.79 -5.03
CA SER A 287 21.26 10.35 -4.61
C SER A 287 21.81 9.74 -3.31
N THR A 288 21.05 8.86 -2.65
CA THR A 288 21.51 8.16 -1.44
C THR A 288 22.49 7.06 -1.82
N ARG A 289 23.52 6.89 -0.98
CA ARG A 289 24.58 5.91 -1.17
C ARG A 289 24.00 4.49 -1.30
N ASP A 290 24.62 3.67 -2.15
CA ASP A 290 24.35 2.24 -2.30
C ASP A 290 22.92 1.88 -2.75
N THR A 291 22.19 2.81 -3.38
CA THR A 291 20.82 2.60 -3.90
C THR A 291 20.75 2.32 -5.40
N LYS A 292 21.88 2.38 -6.13
CA LYS A 292 21.88 2.26 -7.59
C LYS A 292 21.28 0.95 -8.08
N SER A 293 21.66 -0.18 -7.47
CA SER A 293 21.20 -1.51 -7.90
C SER A 293 19.69 -1.70 -7.74
N ILE A 294 19.10 -1.21 -6.65
CA ILE A 294 17.64 -1.26 -6.47
C ILE A 294 16.92 -0.35 -7.45
N HIS A 295 17.41 0.87 -7.70
CA HIS A 295 16.80 1.76 -8.69
C HIS A 295 16.90 1.19 -10.12
N ASP A 296 18.03 0.58 -10.48
CA ASP A 296 18.20 -0.10 -11.77
C ASP A 296 17.20 -1.26 -11.91
N TYR A 297 16.99 -2.04 -10.85
CA TYR A 297 16.00 -3.12 -10.82
C TYR A 297 14.57 -2.58 -10.97
N LEU A 298 14.19 -1.59 -10.16
CA LEU A 298 12.83 -1.04 -10.17
C LEU A 298 12.50 -0.43 -11.53
N SER A 299 13.45 0.26 -12.14
CA SER A 299 13.26 0.84 -13.48
C SER A 299 13.07 -0.24 -14.53
N GLN A 300 13.90 -1.29 -14.55
CA GLN A 300 13.75 -2.42 -15.48
C GLN A 300 12.46 -3.20 -15.25
N ARG A 301 11.99 -3.29 -14.00
CA ARG A 301 10.86 -4.14 -13.63
C ARG A 301 9.49 -3.47 -13.74
N TYR A 302 9.40 -2.19 -13.41
CA TYR A 302 8.13 -1.49 -13.22
C TYR A 302 7.95 -0.25 -14.12
N GLU A 303 9.04 0.36 -14.59
CA GLU A 303 8.97 1.62 -15.36
C GLU A 303 9.11 1.40 -16.88
N ASN A 304 10.00 0.49 -17.29
CA ASN A 304 10.31 0.19 -18.70
C ASN A 304 9.34 -0.85 -19.32
#